data_AF-A0A6A4LNQ6-F1
#
_entry.id   AF-A0A6A4LNQ6-F1
#
_cell.length_a   1.000
_cell.length_b   1.000
_cell.length_c   1.000
_cell.angle_alpha   90.00
_cell.angle_beta   90.00
_cell.angle_gamma   90.00
#
_symmetry.space_group_name_H-M   'P 1'
#
loop_
_entity.id
_entity.type
_entity.pdbx_description
1 polymer ?
#
loop_
_entity_poly.entity_id
_entity_poly.type
_entity_poly.pdbx_seq_one_letter_code
_entity_poly.pdbx_strand_id
1 'polypeptide(L)'
;MTATCGAHNLDFVKGLGADEVLDYRTPDGAALKSPSGQKYDVVIHCATGTPFSAFEPNLSPNGKVIDMTLSFGSFMTFAVKKLTCSKKQLVTLLVVPKGENLDYLVQLVKDGKLKTVIDSKHPLSEAEEAWAKSIDGHATGKIIVLDTVDMVVLVIRLVHGLCSSLFQVLDVMSEQDGCNPNGVMYSLLVHGLCEAWEIEEAFRLKEEMSEKSCRPSTRTYTVLIKLFAT
;
A
#
# COMPACT_ATOMS: atom_id res chain seq x y z
N MET A 1 14.99 -11.14 -16.72
CA MET A 1 15.05 -11.09 -15.24
C MET A 1 14.84 -12.48 -14.65
N THR A 2 15.59 -12.79 -13.60
CA THR A 2 15.44 -14.02 -12.80
C THR A 2 14.69 -13.67 -11.51
N ALA A 3 13.73 -14.51 -11.11
CA ALA A 3 12.93 -14.32 -9.91
C ALA A 3 12.97 -15.56 -9.01
N THR A 4 12.74 -15.38 -7.71
CA THR A 4 12.61 -16.48 -6.74
C THR A 4 11.23 -16.44 -6.08
N CYS A 5 10.63 -17.60 -5.87
CA CYS A 5 9.36 -17.74 -5.15
C CYS A 5 9.21 -19.17 -4.59
N GLY A 6 8.12 -19.45 -3.88
CA GLY A 6 7.82 -20.83 -3.47
C GLY A 6 7.24 -21.64 -4.63
N ALA A 7 7.37 -22.96 -4.59
CA ALA A 7 6.89 -23.87 -5.64
C ALA A 7 5.46 -23.57 -6.16
N HIS A 8 4.52 -23.18 -5.29
CA HIS A 8 3.14 -22.90 -5.65
C HIS A 8 2.95 -21.63 -6.51
N ASN A 9 3.97 -20.76 -6.60
CA ASN A 9 3.91 -19.49 -7.32
C ASN A 9 4.78 -19.45 -8.59
N LEU A 10 5.39 -20.58 -8.99
CA LEU A 10 6.29 -20.63 -10.15
C LEU A 10 5.62 -20.14 -11.44
N ASP A 11 4.46 -20.71 -11.79
CA ASP A 11 3.73 -20.34 -13.00
C ASP A 11 3.18 -18.91 -12.92
N PHE A 12 2.74 -18.49 -11.73
CA PHE A 12 2.28 -17.13 -11.49
C PHE A 12 3.39 -16.11 -11.77
N VAL A 13 4.57 -16.30 -11.18
CA VAL A 13 5.72 -15.39 -11.36
C VAL A 13 6.22 -15.42 -12.81
N LYS A 14 6.19 -16.57 -13.47
CA LYS A 14 6.50 -16.67 -14.90
C LYS A 14 5.49 -15.87 -15.74
N GLY A 15 4.21 -15.92 -15.38
CA GLY A 15 3.14 -15.12 -15.99
C GLY A 15 3.28 -13.61 -15.79
N LEU A 16 4.05 -13.15 -14.80
CA LEU A 16 4.41 -11.73 -14.63
C LEU A 16 5.52 -11.26 -15.58
N GLY A 17 6.12 -12.16 -16.36
CA GLY A 17 7.17 -11.84 -17.33
C GLY A 17 8.59 -12.13 -16.87
N ALA A 18 8.78 -12.96 -15.83
CA ALA A 18 10.12 -13.44 -15.46
C ALA A 18 10.63 -14.46 -16.50
N ASP A 19 11.87 -14.27 -16.97
CA ASP A 19 12.51 -15.19 -17.93
C ASP A 19 12.91 -16.51 -17.25
N GLU A 20 13.35 -16.42 -15.99
CA GLU A 20 13.75 -17.55 -15.15
C GLU A 20 13.06 -17.44 -13.79
N VAL A 21 12.53 -18.55 -13.28
CA VAL A 21 11.91 -18.60 -11.94
C VAL A 21 12.50 -19.77 -11.16
N LEU A 22 12.97 -19.50 -9.94
CA LEU A 22 13.56 -20.48 -9.04
C LEU A 22 12.69 -20.70 -7.82
N ASP A 23 12.50 -21.97 -7.45
CA ASP A 23 11.96 -22.32 -6.14
C ASP A 23 13.06 -22.14 -5.09
N TYR A 24 12.88 -21.21 -4.16
CA TYR A 24 13.88 -20.91 -3.12
C TYR A 24 14.16 -22.09 -2.18
N ARG A 25 13.31 -23.13 -2.17
CA ARG A 25 13.51 -24.35 -1.37
C ARG A 25 14.45 -25.36 -2.03
N THR A 26 14.73 -25.20 -3.32
CA THR A 26 15.68 -26.03 -4.05
C THR A 26 17.12 -25.57 -3.80
N PRO A 27 18.14 -26.45 -3.95
CA PRO A 27 19.54 -26.04 -3.79
C PRO A 27 19.95 -24.88 -4.69
N ASP A 28 19.54 -24.88 -5.95
CA ASP A 28 19.86 -23.80 -6.90
C ASP A 28 19.13 -22.50 -6.55
N GLY A 29 17.88 -22.58 -6.10
CA GLY A 29 17.12 -21.41 -5.66
C GLY A 29 17.67 -20.79 -4.37
N ALA A 30 18.03 -21.60 -3.38
CA ALA A 30 18.68 -21.14 -2.15
C ALA A 30 20.05 -20.53 -2.41
N ALA A 31 20.78 -21.05 -3.40
CA ALA A 31 22.05 -20.50 -3.87
C ALA A 31 21.88 -19.31 -4.83
N LEU A 32 20.65 -18.90 -5.16
CA LEU A 32 20.32 -17.83 -6.12
C LEU A 32 21.00 -18.02 -7.48
N LYS A 33 21.20 -19.27 -7.91
CA LYS A 33 21.98 -19.60 -9.10
C LYS A 33 21.08 -19.59 -10.34
N SER A 34 21.38 -18.69 -11.27
CA SER A 34 20.67 -18.64 -12.56
C SER A 34 20.89 -19.95 -13.34
N PRO A 35 19.83 -20.57 -13.90
CA PRO A 35 19.92 -21.76 -14.75
C PRO A 35 20.76 -21.52 -16.01
N SER A 36 20.70 -20.31 -16.58
CA SER A 36 21.55 -19.91 -17.70
C SER A 36 22.96 -19.48 -17.30
N GLY A 37 23.29 -19.49 -16.00
CA GLY A 37 24.59 -19.08 -15.49
C GLY A 37 24.84 -17.57 -15.50
N GLN A 38 23.81 -16.77 -15.75
CA GLN A 38 23.91 -15.31 -15.76
C GLN A 38 24.32 -14.76 -14.38
N LYS A 39 25.05 -13.65 -14.41
CA LYS A 39 25.39 -12.88 -13.22
C LYS A 39 24.48 -11.66 -13.13
N TYR A 40 24.11 -11.29 -11.91
CA TYR A 40 23.19 -10.19 -11.68
C TYR A 40 23.95 -8.86 -11.50
N ASP A 41 23.61 -7.87 -12.31
CA ASP A 41 24.06 -6.49 -12.11
C ASP A 41 23.29 -5.80 -10.97
N VAL A 42 22.00 -6.11 -10.85
CA VAL A 42 21.12 -5.59 -9.79
C VAL A 42 20.25 -6.72 -9.26
N VAL A 43 20.17 -6.84 -7.94
CA VAL A 43 19.22 -7.71 -7.24
C VAL A 43 18.29 -6.83 -6.42
N ILE A 44 16.98 -6.90 -6.68
CA ILE A 44 15.96 -6.28 -5.83
C ILE A 44 15.58 -7.31 -4.76
N HIS A 45 16.07 -7.11 -3.53
CA HIS A 45 15.90 -8.06 -2.44
C HIS A 45 14.69 -7.69 -1.58
N CYS A 46 13.65 -8.54 -1.65
CA CYS A 46 12.39 -8.39 -0.93
C CYS A 46 12.20 -9.41 0.21
N ALA A 47 13.08 -10.41 0.31
CA ALA A 47 12.97 -11.51 1.26
C ALA A 47 13.81 -11.24 2.52
N THR A 48 13.57 -11.96 3.61
CA THR A 48 14.36 -11.86 4.83
C THR A 48 15.31 -13.05 4.98
N GLY A 49 16.30 -12.94 5.87
CA GLY A 49 17.16 -14.06 6.27
C GLY A 49 18.20 -14.52 5.23
N THR A 50 18.38 -13.82 4.11
CA THR A 50 19.40 -14.17 3.10
C THR A 50 20.68 -13.34 3.31
N PRO A 51 21.81 -13.94 3.68
CA PRO A 51 23.05 -13.19 3.90
C PRO A 51 23.68 -12.72 2.59
N PHE A 52 24.52 -11.66 2.65
CA PHE A 52 25.21 -11.12 1.46
C PHE A 52 26.04 -12.19 0.71
N SER A 53 26.60 -13.16 1.44
CA SER A 53 27.40 -14.26 0.89
C SER A 53 26.63 -15.16 -0.07
N ALA A 54 25.30 -15.22 0.01
CA ALA A 54 24.47 -15.94 -0.97
C ALA A 54 24.38 -15.20 -2.31
N PHE A 55 24.42 -13.87 -2.29
CA PHE A 55 24.39 -13.04 -3.51
C PHE A 55 25.76 -12.92 -4.16
N GLU A 56 26.82 -12.76 -3.37
CA GLU A 56 28.15 -12.38 -3.84
C GLU A 56 28.71 -13.25 -4.99
N PRO A 57 28.59 -14.60 -4.98
CA PRO A 57 29.03 -15.45 -6.09
C PRO A 57 28.26 -15.21 -7.38
N ASN A 58 27.01 -14.74 -7.29
CA ASN A 58 26.08 -14.56 -8.41
C ASN A 58 26.05 -13.13 -8.95
N LEU A 59 26.68 -12.18 -8.27
CA LEU A 59 26.79 -10.80 -8.74
C LEU A 59 27.84 -10.64 -9.83
N SER A 60 27.57 -9.74 -10.78
CA SER A 60 28.56 -9.24 -11.74
C SER A 60 29.69 -8.47 -11.03
N PRO A 61 30.80 -8.12 -11.70
CA PRO A 61 31.93 -7.44 -11.05
C PRO A 61 31.58 -6.17 -10.27
N ASN A 62 30.52 -5.46 -10.68
CA ASN A 62 30.01 -4.24 -10.04
C ASN A 62 28.56 -4.40 -9.54
N GLY A 63 28.12 -5.64 -9.32
CA GLY A 63 26.74 -5.95 -8.99
C GLY A 63 26.29 -5.35 -7.67
N LYS A 64 25.02 -4.97 -7.59
CA LYS A 64 24.41 -4.34 -6.41
C LYS A 64 23.20 -5.12 -5.92
N VAL A 65 23.14 -5.34 -4.62
CA VAL A 65 21.93 -5.83 -3.94
C VAL A 65 21.22 -4.62 -3.35
N ILE A 66 20.01 -4.34 -3.81
CA ILE A 66 19.13 -3.31 -3.27
C ILE A 66 18.21 -3.99 -2.26
N ASP A 67 18.47 -3.79 -0.96
CA ASP A 67 17.71 -4.39 0.13
C ASP A 67 16.59 -3.46 0.61
N MET A 68 15.35 -3.95 0.56
CA MET A 68 14.15 -3.23 0.99
C MET A 68 13.71 -3.59 2.41
N THR A 69 14.30 -4.63 3.02
CA THR A 69 13.85 -5.15 4.33
C THR A 69 14.45 -4.41 5.53
N LEU A 70 15.52 -3.63 5.32
CA LEU A 70 16.14 -2.72 6.30
C LEU A 70 16.50 -3.41 7.63
N SER A 71 17.20 -4.54 7.57
CA SER A 71 17.72 -5.21 8.78
C SER A 71 19.01 -4.56 9.30
N PHE A 72 19.28 -4.72 10.61
CA PHE A 72 20.55 -4.28 11.21
C PHE A 72 21.78 -4.93 10.55
N GLY A 73 21.68 -6.22 10.17
CA GLY A 73 22.75 -6.93 9.46
C GLY A 73 23.03 -6.35 8.07
N SER A 74 21.98 -5.91 7.38
CA SER A 74 22.09 -5.23 6.08
C SER A 74 22.80 -3.88 6.21
N PHE A 75 22.47 -3.10 7.25
CA PHE A 75 23.15 -1.82 7.51
C PHE A 75 24.64 -2.00 7.79
N MET A 76 25.01 -2.99 8.61
CA MET A 76 26.42 -3.31 8.87
C MET A 76 27.15 -3.74 7.60
N THR A 77 26.51 -4.56 6.77
CA THR A 77 27.08 -5.00 5.48
C THR A 77 27.31 -3.82 4.54
N PHE A 78 26.33 -2.91 4.42
CA PHE A 78 26.47 -1.67 3.64
C PHE A 78 27.67 -0.84 4.12
N ALA A 79 27.76 -0.59 5.43
CA ALA A 79 28.86 0.19 6.01
C ALA A 79 30.23 -0.43 5.72
N VAL A 80 30.38 -1.74 5.96
CA VAL A 80 31.62 -2.48 5.69
C VAL A 80 31.99 -2.44 4.21
N LYS A 81 31.05 -2.70 3.30
CA LYS A 81 31.32 -2.69 1.85
C LYS A 81 31.69 -1.31 1.34
N LYS A 82 31.11 -0.25 1.92
CA LYS A 82 31.46 1.14 1.59
C LYS A 82 32.86 1.51 2.11
N LEU A 83 33.19 1.15 3.35
CA LEU A 83 34.51 1.41 3.95
C LEU A 83 35.63 0.64 3.24
N THR A 84 35.36 -0.60 2.84
CA THR A 84 36.32 -1.46 2.12
C THR A 84 36.39 -1.17 0.62
N CYS A 85 35.65 -0.16 0.11
CA CYS A 85 35.58 0.18 -1.31
C CYS A 85 35.27 -1.03 -2.20
N SER A 86 34.42 -1.94 -1.72
CA SER A 86 34.07 -3.15 -2.46
C SER A 86 33.28 -2.80 -3.72
N LYS A 87 33.65 -3.41 -4.86
CA LYS A 87 32.97 -3.21 -6.14
C LYS A 87 31.55 -3.79 -6.14
N LYS A 88 31.35 -4.90 -5.44
CA LYS A 88 30.05 -5.50 -5.19
C LYS A 88 29.45 -4.88 -3.94
N GLN A 89 28.26 -4.31 -4.04
CA GLN A 89 27.67 -3.53 -2.96
C GLN A 89 26.32 -4.11 -2.52
N LEU A 90 26.03 -3.95 -1.23
CA LEU A 90 24.67 -3.95 -0.73
C LEU A 90 24.28 -2.49 -0.52
N VAL A 91 23.09 -2.09 -0.93
CA VAL A 91 22.53 -0.75 -0.75
C VAL A 91 21.16 -0.90 -0.11
N THR A 92 20.91 -0.19 0.99
CA THR A 92 19.61 -0.18 1.65
C THR A 92 18.70 0.85 0.99
N LEU A 93 17.51 0.43 0.55
CA LEU A 93 16.52 1.33 -0.03
C LEU A 93 15.56 1.83 1.06
N LEU A 94 15.66 3.11 1.38
CA LEU A 94 14.62 3.81 2.14
C LEU A 94 13.68 4.49 1.16
N VAL A 95 12.41 4.08 1.17
CA VAL A 95 11.40 4.66 0.27
C VAL A 95 10.98 6.03 0.80
N VAL A 96 11.17 7.07 -0.02
CA VAL A 96 10.59 8.40 0.21
C VAL A 96 9.46 8.58 -0.79
N PRO A 97 8.18 8.57 -0.35
CA PRO A 97 7.05 8.69 -1.25
C PRO A 97 6.98 10.11 -1.84
N LYS A 98 6.65 10.21 -3.13
CA LYS A 98 6.42 11.47 -3.83
C LYS A 98 5.18 11.34 -4.72
N GLY A 99 4.38 12.40 -4.80
CA GLY A 99 3.17 12.44 -5.63
C GLY A 99 3.45 12.09 -7.09
N GLU A 100 4.46 12.71 -7.69
CA GLU A 100 4.89 12.48 -9.09
C GLU A 100 5.15 10.99 -9.42
N ASN A 101 5.79 10.26 -8.49
CA ASN A 101 6.08 8.84 -8.69
C ASN A 101 4.81 7.99 -8.58
N LEU A 102 3.88 8.39 -7.70
CA LEU A 102 2.60 7.71 -7.56
C LEU A 102 1.72 7.93 -8.79
N ASP A 103 1.66 9.17 -9.31
CA ASP A 103 0.93 9.51 -10.53
C ASP A 103 1.45 8.71 -11.73
N TYR A 104 2.77 8.56 -11.83
CA TYR A 104 3.39 7.73 -12.84
C TYR A 104 2.96 6.25 -12.73
N LEU A 105 2.97 5.67 -11.52
CA LEU A 105 2.50 4.31 -11.30
C LEU A 105 1.02 4.14 -11.65
N VAL A 106 0.18 5.10 -11.27
CA VAL A 106 -1.25 5.12 -11.63
C VAL A 106 -1.43 5.16 -13.15
N GLN A 107 -0.62 5.96 -13.86
CA GLN A 107 -0.68 6.02 -15.32
C GLN A 107 -0.27 4.69 -15.95
N LEU A 108 0.75 4.00 -15.43
CA LEU A 108 1.11 2.66 -15.92
C LEU A 108 -0.02 1.63 -15.73
N VAL A 109 -0.78 1.74 -14.64
CA VAL A 109 -1.96 0.89 -14.42
C VAL A 109 -3.07 1.22 -15.42
N LYS A 110 -3.36 2.51 -15.63
CA LYS A 110 -4.35 2.97 -16.62
C LYS A 110 -4.01 2.54 -18.05
N ASP A 111 -2.73 2.59 -18.40
CA ASP A 111 -2.19 2.16 -19.69
C ASP A 111 -2.17 0.63 -19.84
N GLY A 112 -2.50 -0.14 -18.80
CA GLY A 112 -2.40 -1.60 -18.79
C GLY A 112 -0.96 -2.15 -18.79
N LYS A 113 0.04 -1.29 -18.60
CA LYS A 113 1.47 -1.65 -18.53
C LYS A 113 1.87 -2.22 -17.17
N LEU A 114 1.10 -1.91 -16.13
CA LEU A 114 1.27 -2.44 -14.78
C LEU A 114 -0.04 -3.04 -14.29
N LYS A 115 0.00 -4.31 -13.87
CA LYS A 115 -1.17 -4.99 -13.32
C LYS A 115 -1.00 -5.19 -11.81
N THR A 116 -1.95 -4.67 -11.03
CA THR A 116 -2.03 -4.98 -9.60
C THR A 116 -2.61 -6.38 -9.41
N VAL A 117 -1.87 -7.24 -8.72
CA VAL A 117 -2.36 -8.56 -8.31
C VAL A 117 -2.90 -8.45 -6.89
N ILE A 118 -4.17 -8.82 -6.72
CA ILE A 118 -4.86 -8.82 -5.43
C ILE A 118 -4.91 -10.26 -4.95
N ASP A 119 -4.31 -10.50 -3.77
CA ASP A 119 -4.30 -11.81 -3.12
C ASP A 119 -5.68 -12.12 -2.51
N SER A 120 -6.24 -11.16 -1.77
CA SER A 120 -7.53 -11.28 -1.10
C SER A 120 -8.10 -9.90 -0.80
N LYS A 121 -9.43 -9.87 -0.62
CA LYS A 121 -10.19 -8.69 -0.24
C LYS A 121 -10.99 -9.03 1.01
N HIS A 122 -10.88 -8.21 2.04
CA HIS A 122 -11.54 -8.40 3.34
C HIS A 122 -12.31 -7.14 3.69
N PRO A 123 -13.57 -7.18 4.14
CA PRO A 123 -14.20 -6.00 4.73
C PRO A 123 -13.44 -5.53 5.97
N LEU A 124 -13.57 -4.25 6.35
CA LEU A 124 -12.90 -3.73 7.56
C LEU A 124 -13.29 -4.52 8.83
N SER A 125 -14.52 -5.05 8.89
CA SER A 125 -14.97 -5.92 9.97
C SER A 125 -14.12 -7.19 10.13
N GLU A 126 -13.41 -7.59 9.08
CA GLU A 126 -12.53 -8.77 9.02
C GLU A 126 -11.05 -8.35 8.87
N ALA A 127 -10.69 -7.10 9.23
CA ALA A 127 -9.31 -6.62 9.11
C ALA A 127 -8.31 -7.44 9.93
N GLU A 128 -8.75 -8.10 11.01
CA GLU A 128 -7.91 -9.04 11.77
C GLU A 128 -7.50 -10.25 10.91
N GLU A 129 -8.39 -10.78 10.06
CA GLU A 129 -8.07 -11.89 9.16
C GLU A 129 -7.10 -11.45 8.07
N ALA A 130 -7.30 -10.25 7.51
CA ALA A 130 -6.37 -9.63 6.57
C ALA A 130 -4.98 -9.43 7.20
N TRP A 131 -4.94 -8.98 8.46
CA TRP A 131 -3.71 -8.80 9.22
C TRP A 131 -3.02 -10.12 9.53
N ALA A 132 -3.76 -11.14 9.97
CA ALA A 132 -3.24 -12.48 10.22
C ALA A 132 -2.61 -13.07 8.94
N LYS A 133 -3.29 -12.93 7.80
CA LYS A 133 -2.76 -13.35 6.49
C LYS A 133 -1.51 -12.56 6.07
N SER A 134 -1.45 -11.26 6.40
CA SER A 134 -0.26 -10.44 6.15
C SER A 134 0.93 -10.89 6.99
N ILE A 135 0.71 -11.22 8.27
CA ILE A 135 1.77 -11.69 9.18
C ILE A 135 2.28 -13.08 8.78
N ASP A 136 1.38 -13.96 8.30
CA ASP A 136 1.76 -15.29 7.82
C ASP A 136 2.75 -15.24 6.65
N GLY A 137 2.74 -14.16 5.86
CA GLY A 137 3.78 -13.88 4.87
C GLY A 137 3.66 -14.68 3.55
N HIS A 138 2.55 -15.40 3.34
CA HIS A 138 2.31 -16.22 2.15
C HIS A 138 1.36 -15.58 1.12
N ALA A 139 1.10 -14.28 1.22
CA ALA A 139 0.22 -13.58 0.28
C ALA A 139 0.81 -13.52 -1.14
N THR A 140 -0.01 -13.81 -2.16
CA THR A 140 0.35 -13.70 -3.57
C THR A 140 -0.21 -12.41 -4.16
N GLY A 141 0.53 -11.31 -3.99
CA GLY A 141 0.11 -9.96 -4.38
C GLY A 141 -0.22 -9.10 -3.17
N LYS A 142 -1.27 -8.28 -3.27
CA LYS A 142 -1.70 -7.35 -2.21
C LYS A 142 -2.97 -7.85 -1.53
N ILE A 143 -2.96 -7.85 -0.20
CA ILE A 143 -4.17 -8.00 0.62
C ILE A 143 -4.83 -6.62 0.67
N ILE A 144 -6.12 -6.56 0.35
CA ILE A 144 -6.89 -5.32 0.39
C ILE A 144 -7.90 -5.44 1.51
N VAL A 145 -7.87 -4.50 2.45
CA VAL A 145 -8.98 -4.28 3.37
C VAL A 145 -9.90 -3.28 2.69
N LEU A 146 -11.03 -3.78 2.22
CA LEU A 146 -12.12 -2.99 1.70
C LEU A 146 -12.86 -2.40 2.88
N ASP A 147 -13.27 -1.16 2.73
CA ASP A 147 -14.16 -0.59 3.70
C ASP A 147 -15.39 -0.04 3.00
N THR A 148 -16.57 -0.19 3.63
CA THR A 148 -17.70 0.72 3.38
C THR A 148 -17.31 2.20 3.53
N VAL A 149 -16.15 2.45 4.13
CA VAL A 149 -15.49 3.72 4.47
C VAL A 149 -14.43 4.11 3.41
N ASP A 150 -14.31 3.42 2.26
CA ASP A 150 -13.56 3.95 1.10
C ASP A 150 -14.12 5.32 0.67
N MET A 151 -15.41 5.57 0.92
CA MET A 151 -16.05 6.90 0.85
C MET A 151 -15.48 7.88 1.89
N VAL A 152 -15.26 7.43 3.12
CA VAL A 152 -14.88 8.25 4.26
C VAL A 152 -13.39 8.60 4.23
N VAL A 153 -12.50 7.69 3.83
CA VAL A 153 -11.07 8.01 3.69
C VAL A 153 -10.84 8.89 2.47
N LEU A 154 -11.60 8.71 1.39
CA LEU A 154 -11.67 9.65 0.27
C LEU A 154 -12.16 11.02 0.75
N VAL A 155 -13.23 11.07 1.57
CA VAL A 155 -13.74 12.30 2.20
C VAL A 155 -12.72 12.94 3.14
N ILE A 156 -12.01 12.19 4.00
CA ILE A 156 -10.98 12.73 4.90
C ILE A 156 -9.79 13.26 4.08
N ARG A 157 -9.40 12.59 2.99
CA ARG A 157 -8.39 13.10 2.05
C ARG A 157 -8.86 14.32 1.26
N LEU A 158 -10.14 14.41 0.92
CA LEU A 158 -10.75 15.57 0.24
C LEU A 158 -10.93 16.75 1.19
N VAL A 159 -11.31 16.53 2.45
CA VAL A 159 -11.45 17.57 3.50
C VAL A 159 -10.10 18.19 3.86
N HIS A 160 -9.01 17.43 3.78
CA HIS A 160 -7.65 17.99 3.94
C HIS A 160 -7.07 18.60 2.65
N GLY A 161 -7.77 18.53 1.50
CA GLY A 161 -7.21 18.86 0.19
C GLY A 161 -7.98 19.87 -0.68
N LEU A 162 -9.31 19.84 -0.71
CA LEU A 162 -10.16 20.67 -1.59
C LEU A 162 -11.59 20.78 -1.00
N CYS A 163 -11.88 21.83 -0.22
CA CYS A 163 -13.19 22.04 0.45
C CYS A 163 -14.41 22.19 -0.50
N SER A 164 -14.22 22.48 -1.79
CA SER A 164 -15.35 22.88 -2.67
C SER A 164 -16.21 21.73 -3.22
N SER A 165 -15.84 20.46 -3.01
CA SER A 165 -16.44 19.33 -3.75
C SER A 165 -17.26 18.34 -2.90
N LEU A 166 -17.52 18.65 -1.63
CA LEU A 166 -18.13 17.67 -0.69
C LEU A 166 -19.58 17.29 -1.03
N PHE A 167 -20.38 18.22 -1.55
CA PHE A 167 -21.78 17.95 -1.96
C PHE A 167 -21.88 17.13 -3.23
N GLN A 168 -20.95 17.34 -4.17
CA GLN A 168 -20.88 16.54 -5.40
C GLN A 168 -20.60 15.07 -5.09
N VAL A 169 -19.89 14.78 -3.99
CA VAL A 169 -19.67 13.40 -3.54
C VAL A 169 -20.98 12.76 -3.08
N LEU A 170 -21.81 13.46 -2.28
CA LEU A 170 -23.12 12.94 -1.85
C LEU A 170 -24.08 12.71 -3.02
N ASP A 171 -24.02 13.57 -4.04
CA ASP A 171 -24.83 13.43 -5.26
C ASP A 171 -24.37 12.22 -6.11
N VAL A 172 -23.06 12.07 -6.33
CA VAL A 172 -22.49 10.92 -7.06
C VAL A 172 -22.82 9.59 -6.35
N MET A 173 -22.80 9.58 -5.02
CA MET A 173 -23.17 8.41 -4.20
C MET A 173 -24.62 7.96 -4.39
N SER A 174 -25.52 8.94 -4.49
CA SER A 174 -26.95 8.69 -4.62
C SER A 174 -27.30 8.26 -6.05
N GLU A 175 -26.62 8.81 -7.06
CA GLU A 175 -26.93 8.59 -8.47
C GLU A 175 -26.23 7.37 -9.11
N GLN A 176 -24.99 7.02 -8.71
CA GLN A 176 -24.20 5.97 -9.39
C GLN A 176 -24.22 4.60 -8.71
N ASP A 177 -24.26 4.55 -7.37
CA ASP A 177 -24.05 3.29 -6.62
C ASP A 177 -25.31 2.80 -5.87
N GLY A 178 -26.41 3.56 -5.89
CA GLY A 178 -27.63 3.24 -5.13
C GLY A 178 -27.41 3.23 -3.60
N CYS A 179 -26.30 3.80 -3.14
CA CYS A 179 -25.87 3.81 -1.75
C CYS A 179 -26.46 5.03 -1.04
N ASN A 180 -27.52 4.82 -0.26
CA ASN A 180 -28.12 5.90 0.52
C ASN A 180 -27.21 6.28 1.71
N PRO A 181 -26.76 7.55 1.85
CA PRO A 181 -25.94 7.97 2.97
C PRO A 181 -26.61 7.65 4.31
N ASN A 182 -25.88 7.01 5.23
CA ASN A 182 -26.41 6.60 6.53
C ASN A 182 -25.95 7.55 7.65
N GLY A 183 -26.51 7.42 8.85
CA GLY A 183 -26.24 8.34 9.96
C GLY A 183 -24.77 8.39 10.42
N VAL A 184 -23.99 7.32 10.17
CA VAL A 184 -22.55 7.29 10.47
C VAL A 184 -21.78 8.21 9.51
N MET A 185 -22.14 8.19 8.23
CA MET A 185 -21.52 9.00 7.19
C MET A 185 -21.75 10.50 7.43
N TYR A 186 -22.99 10.91 7.69
CA TYR A 186 -23.31 12.29 8.05
C TYR A 186 -22.56 12.75 9.30
N SER A 187 -22.49 11.90 10.34
CA SER A 187 -21.77 12.23 11.57
C SER A 187 -20.27 12.49 11.34
N LEU A 188 -19.68 11.82 10.36
CA LEU A 188 -18.26 11.93 10.05
C LEU A 188 -17.95 13.11 9.13
N LEU A 189 -18.83 13.41 8.18
CA LEU A 189 -18.74 14.60 7.34
C LEU A 189 -18.88 15.88 8.17
N VAL A 190 -19.85 15.92 9.10
CA VAL A 190 -19.99 17.03 10.06
C VAL A 190 -18.70 17.20 10.87
N HIS A 191 -18.05 16.11 11.29
CA HIS A 191 -16.77 16.17 11.99
C HIS A 191 -15.64 16.77 11.17
N GLY A 192 -15.46 16.31 9.93
CA GLY A 192 -14.43 16.84 9.04
C GLY A 192 -14.63 18.33 8.73
N LEU A 193 -15.88 18.76 8.51
CA LEU A 193 -16.21 20.18 8.29
C LEU A 193 -15.93 21.03 9.54
N CYS A 194 -16.23 20.52 10.72
CA CYS A 194 -15.89 21.18 11.98
C CYS A 194 -14.37 21.32 12.18
N GLU A 195 -13.58 20.30 11.86
CA GLU A 195 -12.10 20.37 11.93
C GLU A 195 -11.51 21.32 10.89
N ALA A 196 -12.16 21.47 9.73
CA ALA A 196 -11.79 22.39 8.67
C ALA A 196 -12.29 23.84 8.88
N TRP A 197 -12.97 24.13 9.99
CA TRP A 197 -13.61 25.43 10.28
C TRP A 197 -14.72 25.85 9.30
N GLU A 198 -15.27 24.92 8.53
CA GLU A 198 -16.39 25.13 7.59
C GLU A 198 -17.74 24.96 8.32
N ILE A 199 -18.02 25.87 9.25
CA ILE A 199 -19.06 25.69 10.27
C ILE A 199 -20.47 25.74 9.69
N GLU A 200 -20.72 26.71 8.80
CA GLU A 200 -22.03 26.88 8.15
C GLU A 200 -22.41 25.61 7.38
N GLU A 201 -21.43 24.98 6.75
CA GLU A 201 -21.61 23.76 5.98
C GLU A 201 -21.84 22.52 6.86
N ALA A 202 -21.14 22.45 8.00
CA ALA A 202 -21.37 21.41 8.99
C ALA A 202 -22.81 21.44 9.55
N PHE A 203 -23.35 22.64 9.76
CA PHE A 203 -24.74 22.82 10.23
C PHE A 203 -25.76 22.47 9.16
N ARG A 204 -25.55 22.91 7.91
CA ARG A 204 -26.42 22.55 6.78
C ARG A 204 -26.53 21.04 6.62
N LEU A 205 -25.39 20.34 6.70
CA LEU A 205 -25.34 18.90 6.57
C LEU A 205 -26.01 18.14 7.74
N LYS A 206 -25.96 18.72 8.95
CA LYS A 206 -26.70 18.20 10.13
C LYS A 206 -28.22 18.36 9.96
N GLU A 207 -28.69 19.41 9.30
CA GLU A 207 -30.10 19.62 9.00
C GLU A 207 -30.58 18.62 7.94
N GLU A 208 -29.85 18.46 6.85
CA GLU A 208 -30.12 17.46 5.80
C GLU A 208 -30.20 16.03 6.36
N MET A 209 -29.30 15.69 7.31
CA MET A 209 -29.33 14.43 8.03
C MET A 209 -30.68 14.18 8.70
N SER A 210 -31.26 15.22 9.33
CA SER A 210 -32.54 15.14 10.03
C SER A 210 -33.72 14.99 9.06
N GLU A 211 -33.65 15.60 7.89
CA GLU A 211 -34.66 15.51 6.82
C GLU A 211 -34.67 14.11 6.17
N LYS A 212 -33.50 13.48 5.99
CA LYS A 212 -33.35 12.12 5.45
C LYS A 212 -33.55 11.01 6.50
N SER A 213 -34.27 11.31 7.60
CA SER A 213 -34.57 10.38 8.71
C SER A 213 -33.34 9.76 9.40
N CYS A 214 -32.15 10.34 9.21
CA CYS A 214 -30.95 9.96 9.93
C CYS A 214 -30.83 10.81 11.19
N ARG A 215 -30.92 10.22 12.39
CA ARG A 215 -30.81 11.00 13.63
C ARG A 215 -29.34 11.35 13.90
N PRO A 216 -28.99 12.64 14.09
CA PRO A 216 -27.67 13.03 14.58
C PRO A 216 -27.31 12.26 15.85
N SER A 217 -26.11 11.68 15.87
CA SER A 217 -25.65 10.84 16.98
C SER A 217 -25.10 11.70 18.13
N THR A 218 -24.92 11.11 19.32
CA THR A 218 -24.22 11.77 20.44
C THR A 218 -22.85 12.31 20.02
N ARG A 219 -22.17 11.60 19.11
CA ARG A 219 -20.90 12.02 18.52
C ARG A 219 -21.07 13.31 17.71
N THR A 220 -22.08 13.41 16.85
CA THR A 220 -22.39 14.62 16.06
C THR A 220 -22.56 15.85 16.96
N TYR A 221 -23.35 15.73 18.03
CA TYR A 221 -23.56 16.85 18.96
C TYR A 221 -22.32 17.18 19.79
N THR A 222 -21.55 16.17 20.23
CA THR A 222 -20.31 16.39 20.99
C THR A 222 -19.31 17.24 20.19
N VAL A 223 -19.25 17.01 18.88
CA VAL A 223 -18.35 17.71 17.98
C VAL A 223 -18.80 19.14 17.75
N LEU A 224 -20.09 19.36 17.46
CA LEU A 224 -20.66 20.70 17.33
C LEU A 224 -20.54 21.53 18.62
N ILE A 225 -20.73 20.90 19.79
CA ILE A 225 -20.59 21.58 21.10
C ILE A 225 -19.13 21.97 21.36
N LYS A 226 -18.17 21.09 21.05
CA LYS A 226 -16.74 21.41 21.19
C LYS A 226 -16.34 22.66 20.38
N LEU A 227 -16.99 22.87 19.24
CA LEU A 227 -16.72 23.99 18.35
C LEU A 227 -17.04 25.37 18.96
N PHE A 228 -18.05 25.45 19.84
CA PHE A 228 -18.41 26.69 20.54
C PHE A 228 -17.70 26.86 21.89
N ALA A 229 -16.90 25.87 22.30
CA ALA A 229 -16.17 25.86 23.57
C ALA A 229 -14.69 26.26 23.43
N THR A 230 -14.23 26.54 22.20
CA THR A 230 -12.90 27.04 21.82
C THR A 230 -13.02 28.41 21.19
#